data_AF-A0A4Q5P5E1-F1
#
_entry.id   AF-A0A4Q5P5E1-F1
#
_cell.length_a   1.000
_cell.length_b   1.000
_cell.length_c   1.000
_cell.angle_alpha   90.00
_cell.angle_beta   90.00
_cell.angle_gamma   90.00
#
_symmetry.space_group_name_H-M   'P 1'
#
loop_
_entity.id
_entity.type
_entity.pdbx_description
1 polymer ?
#
loop_
_entity_poly.entity_id
_entity_poly.type
_entity_poly.pdbx_seq_one_letter_code
_entity_poly.pdbx_strand_id
1 'polypeptide(L)'
;MRHLNQDTITQAVIARLAGTPDARLHEVMTSLVQHLHAFAREVKLTERELSTGLGFLTATGQACQGERQEFALLSDMLGLSMLTVAMNGDRQIDSPVHTAPADGPVADLMRATAPS
;
A
#
# COMPACT_ATOMS: atom_id res chain seq x y z
N MET A 1 -7.98 29.14 -10.51
CA MET A 1 -7.41 27.80 -10.73
C MET A 1 -6.19 27.66 -9.82
N ARG A 2 -6.10 26.62 -8.98
CA ARG A 2 -4.90 26.40 -8.16
C ARG A 2 -3.81 25.82 -9.06
N HIS A 3 -2.65 26.46 -9.13
CA HIS A 3 -1.45 25.86 -9.72
C HIS A 3 -1.03 24.71 -8.82
N LEU A 4 -1.12 23.48 -9.33
CA LEU A 4 -0.67 22.27 -8.65
C LEU A 4 0.76 21.99 -9.08
N ASN A 5 1.64 21.80 -8.10
CA ASN A 5 3.01 21.36 -8.28
C ASN A 5 3.32 20.24 -7.27
N GLN A 6 4.52 19.68 -7.34
CA GLN A 6 4.96 18.55 -6.50
C GLN A 6 4.79 18.77 -4.98
N ASP A 7 4.81 20.03 -4.53
CA ASP A 7 4.68 20.41 -3.12
C ASP A 7 3.22 20.65 -2.71
N THR A 8 2.41 21.21 -3.62
CA THR A 8 1.02 21.61 -3.34
C THR A 8 0.00 20.52 -3.63
N ILE A 9 0.34 19.51 -4.43
CA ILE A 9 -0.58 18.42 -4.80
C ILE A 9 -1.04 17.62 -3.58
N THR A 10 -0.15 17.36 -2.62
CA THR A 10 -0.47 16.62 -1.39
C THR A 10 -1.59 17.31 -0.60
N GLN A 11 -1.46 18.62 -0.39
CA GLN A 11 -2.46 19.41 0.33
C GLN A 11 -3.77 19.51 -0.46
N ALA A 12 -3.71 19.58 -1.78
CA ALA A 12 -4.90 19.58 -2.62
C ALA A 12 -5.67 18.25 -2.55
N VAL A 13 -4.97 17.11 -2.46
CA VAL A 13 -5.60 15.79 -2.29
C VAL A 13 -6.20 15.64 -0.89
N ILE A 14 -5.45 15.99 0.16
CA ILE A 14 -5.96 15.95 1.54
C ILE A 14 -7.20 16.84 1.70
N ALA A 15 -7.22 18.03 1.09
CA ALA A 15 -8.38 18.92 1.13
C ALA A 15 -9.64 18.28 0.52
N ARG A 16 -9.52 17.32 -0.41
CA ARG A 16 -10.67 16.58 -0.95
C ARG A 16 -11.23 15.55 0.04
N LEU A 17 -10.42 15.08 0.98
CA LEU A 17 -10.84 14.16 2.03
C LEU A 17 -11.67 14.87 3.11
N ALA A 18 -11.65 16.20 3.19
CA ALA A 18 -12.33 16.98 4.23
C ALA A 18 -13.85 16.72 4.37
N GLY A 19 -14.50 16.17 3.33
CA GLY A 19 -15.91 15.77 3.36
C GLY A 19 -16.16 14.37 3.92
N THR A 20 -15.14 13.66 4.43
CA THR A 20 -15.26 12.30 4.94
C THR A 20 -16.01 12.33 6.28
N PRO A 21 -17.18 11.68 6.42
CA PRO A 21 -18.01 11.76 7.62
C PRO A 21 -17.41 11.01 8.82
N ASP A 22 -16.63 9.96 8.55
CA ASP A 22 -15.91 9.21 9.58
C ASP A 22 -14.57 9.87 9.88
N ALA A 23 -14.42 10.38 11.11
CA ALA A 23 -13.22 11.06 11.57
C ALA A 23 -11.98 10.15 11.59
N ARG A 24 -12.13 8.87 11.92
CA ARG A 24 -11.01 7.92 11.93
C ARG A 24 -10.58 7.57 10.51
N LEU A 25 -11.55 7.34 9.62
CA LEU A 25 -11.26 7.11 8.20
C LEU A 25 -10.54 8.32 7.59
N HIS A 26 -10.98 9.54 7.92
CA HIS A 26 -10.35 10.77 7.48
C HIS A 26 -8.87 10.85 7.92
N GLU A 27 -8.59 10.55 9.18
CA GLU A 27 -7.24 10.55 9.74
C GLU A 27 -6.34 9.52 9.03
N VAL A 28 -6.81 8.27 8.90
CA VAL A 28 -6.07 7.17 8.25
C VAL A 28 -5.77 7.51 6.79
N MET A 29 -6.78 7.98 6.03
CA MET A 29 -6.61 8.33 4.61
C MET A 29 -5.69 9.53 4.43
N THR A 30 -5.76 10.52 5.32
CA THR A 30 -4.86 11.67 5.29
C THR A 30 -3.41 11.24 5.48
N SER A 31 -3.15 10.40 6.49
CA SER A 31 -1.81 9.86 6.77
C SER A 31 -1.29 9.02 5.59
N LEU A 32 -2.13 8.14 5.04
CA LEU A 32 -1.76 7.32 3.89
C LEU A 32 -1.33 8.17 2.69
N VAL A 33 -2.10 9.21 2.33
CA VAL A 33 -1.75 10.10 1.22
C VAL A 33 -0.43 10.84 1.48
N GLN A 34 -0.21 11.30 2.71
CA GLN A 34 1.03 11.98 3.08
C GLN A 34 2.26 11.07 2.91
N HIS A 35 2.20 9.85 3.45
CA HIS A 35 3.29 8.89 3.36
C HIS A 35 3.52 8.39 1.93
N LEU A 36 2.45 8.15 1.17
CA LEU A 36 2.57 7.71 -0.23
C LEU A 36 3.23 8.79 -1.11
N HIS A 37 2.84 10.06 -0.94
CA HIS A 37 3.48 11.16 -1.65
C HIS A 37 4.92 11.41 -1.19
N ALA A 38 5.22 11.20 0.10
CA ALA A 38 6.58 11.30 0.62
C ALA A 38 7.47 10.21 0.00
N PHE A 39 7.02 8.95 -0.01
CA PHE A 39 7.69 7.84 -0.69
C PHE A 39 7.95 8.14 -2.17
N ALA A 40 6.93 8.59 -2.90
CA ALA A 40 7.07 8.90 -4.33
C ALA A 40 8.13 9.99 -4.59
N ARG A 41 8.22 11.00 -3.73
CA ARG A 41 9.27 12.04 -3.81
C ARG A 41 10.65 11.52 -3.43
N GLU A 42 10.73 10.70 -2.39
CA GLU A 42 11.97 10.11 -1.88
C GLU A 42 12.67 9.27 -2.95
N VAL A 43 11.92 8.35 -3.59
CA VAL A 43 12.46 7.49 -4.66
C VAL A 43 12.50 8.16 -6.03
N LYS A 44 11.99 9.41 -6.14
CA LYS A 44 11.79 10.12 -7.41
C LYS A 44 11.03 9.26 -8.43
N LEU A 45 9.89 8.72 -7.99
CA LEU A 45 9.10 7.75 -8.73
C LEU A 45 8.77 8.24 -10.13
N THR A 46 9.11 7.44 -11.14
CA THR A 46 8.84 7.74 -12.54
C THR A 46 7.45 7.27 -12.96
N GLU A 47 6.90 7.85 -14.03
CA GLU A 47 5.62 7.42 -14.60
C GLU A 47 5.62 5.94 -15.02
N ARG A 48 6.78 5.45 -15.50
CA ARG A 48 6.94 4.05 -15.89
C ARG A 48 6.86 3.12 -14.68
N GLU A 49 7.55 3.45 -13.59
CA GLU A 49 7.49 2.67 -12.35
C GLU A 49 6.10 2.72 -11.71
N LEU A 50 5.44 3.89 -11.75
CA LEU A 50 4.06 4.01 -11.31
C LEU A 50 3.12 3.11 -12.13
N SER A 51 3.26 3.09 -13.46
CA SER A 51 2.48 2.22 -14.34
C SER A 51 2.69 0.74 -14.02
N THR A 52 3.95 0.32 -13.83
CA THR A 52 4.29 -1.04 -13.40
C THR A 52 3.66 -1.38 -12.05
N GLY A 53 3.76 -0.48 -11.06
CA GLY A 53 3.16 -0.68 -9.74
C GLY A 53 1.63 -0.77 -9.77
N LEU A 54 0.96 0.05 -10.58
CA LEU A 54 -0.48 -0.04 -10.80
C LEU A 54 -0.87 -1.34 -11.50
N GLY A 55 -0.07 -1.79 -12.48
CA GLY A 55 -0.23 -3.09 -13.12
C GLY A 55 -0.12 -4.24 -12.12
N PHE A 56 0.87 -4.21 -11.24
CA PHE A 56 1.04 -5.16 -10.15
C PHE A 56 -0.18 -5.20 -9.22
N LEU A 57 -0.63 -4.04 -8.72
CA LEU A 57 -1.80 -3.97 -7.85
C LEU A 57 -3.09 -4.46 -8.53
N THR A 58 -3.23 -4.16 -9.83
CA THR A 58 -4.37 -4.64 -10.64
C THR A 58 -4.32 -6.16 -10.76
N ALA A 59 -3.17 -6.73 -11.07
CA ALA A 59 -2.99 -8.17 -11.19
C ALA A 59 -3.19 -8.89 -9.85
N THR A 60 -2.72 -8.32 -8.74
CA THR A 60 -3.00 -8.81 -7.38
C THR A 60 -4.49 -8.82 -7.08
N GLY A 61 -5.21 -7.74 -7.45
CA GLY A 61 -6.67 -7.68 -7.31
C GLY A 61 -7.39 -8.73 -8.17
N GLN A 62 -6.95 -8.95 -9.41
CA GLN A 62 -7.53 -9.96 -10.30
C GLN A 62 -7.21 -11.41 -9.86
N ALA A 63 -6.11 -11.61 -9.16
CA ALA A 63 -5.72 -12.89 -8.59
C ALA A 63 -6.54 -13.26 -7.34
N CYS A 64 -7.24 -12.29 -6.71
CA CYS A 64 -8.18 -12.58 -5.63
C CYS A 64 -9.36 -13.40 -6.16
N GLN A 65 -9.45 -14.67 -5.79
CA GLN A 65 -10.52 -15.58 -6.24
C GLN A 65 -11.05 -16.41 -5.07
N GLY A 66 -12.38 -16.42 -4.90
CA GLY A 66 -13.04 -17.15 -3.81
C GLY A 66 -12.59 -16.67 -2.44
N GLU A 67 -12.05 -17.59 -1.63
CA GLU A 67 -11.53 -17.28 -0.28
C GLU A 67 -10.08 -16.76 -0.29
N ARG A 68 -9.39 -16.77 -1.44
CA ARG A 68 -8.02 -16.24 -1.54
C ARG A 68 -8.04 -14.72 -1.63
N GLN A 69 -7.60 -14.08 -0.55
CA GLN A 69 -7.42 -12.63 -0.45
C GLN A 69 -5.94 -12.29 -0.69
N GLU A 70 -5.55 -12.15 -1.96
CA GLU A 70 -4.16 -11.85 -2.34
C GLU A 70 -3.67 -10.50 -1.80
N PHE A 71 -4.58 -9.55 -1.52
CA PHE A 71 -4.24 -8.32 -0.80
C PHE A 71 -3.85 -8.55 0.67
N ALA A 72 -4.40 -9.57 1.33
CA ALA A 72 -3.97 -9.94 2.68
C ALA A 72 -2.56 -10.54 2.64
N LEU A 73 -2.26 -11.39 1.65
CA LEU A 73 -0.91 -11.92 1.44
C LEU A 73 0.10 -10.82 1.08
N LEU A 74 -0.31 -9.84 0.26
CA LEU A 74 0.50 -8.66 -0.01
C LEU A 74 0.77 -7.85 1.27
N SER A 75 -0.25 -7.67 2.13
CA SER A 75 -0.10 -7.02 3.43
C SER A 75 0.89 -7.76 4.35
N ASP A 76 0.84 -9.09 4.36
CA ASP A 76 1.77 -9.93 5.12
C ASP A 76 3.21 -9.81 4.60
N MET A 77 3.40 -9.82 3.27
CA MET A 77 4.71 -9.63 2.65
C MET A 77 5.32 -8.26 2.93
N LEU A 78 4.49 -7.21 2.94
CA LEU A 78 4.92 -5.85 3.29
C LEU A 78 5.11 -5.67 4.80
N GLY A 79 4.73 -6.66 5.63
CA GLY A 79 4.83 -6.59 7.08
C GLY A 79 3.77 -5.72 7.76
N LEU A 80 2.77 -5.24 7.02
CA LEU A 80 1.73 -4.34 7.54
C LEU A 80 0.82 -5.04 8.56
N SER A 81 0.47 -6.30 8.32
CA SER A 81 -0.34 -7.10 9.24
C SER A 81 0.38 -7.29 10.58
N MET A 82 1.68 -7.60 10.53
CA MET A 82 2.53 -7.77 11.72
C MET A 82 2.70 -6.47 12.50
N LEU A 83 2.94 -5.35 11.80
CA LEU A 83 3.00 -4.03 12.42
C LEU A 83 1.69 -3.69 13.13
N THR A 84 0.56 -3.96 12.48
CA THR A 84 -0.77 -3.71 13.07
C THR A 84 -1.01 -4.56 14.32
N VAL A 85 -0.62 -5.84 14.30
CA VAL A 85 -0.72 -6.72 15.48
C VAL A 85 0.17 -6.21 16.62
N ALA A 86 1.42 -5.84 16.32
CA ALA A 86 2.35 -5.31 17.31
C ALA A 86 1.88 -4.00 17.95
N MET A 87 1.22 -3.12 17.19
CA MET A 87 0.66 -1.87 17.70
C MET A 87 -0.57 -2.07 18.60
N ASN A 88 -1.33 -3.15 18.39
CA ASN A 88 -2.60 -3.41 19.09
C ASN A 88 -2.47 -4.46 20.21
N GLY A 89 -1.32 -5.10 20.38
CA GLY A 89 -1.09 -6.12 21.40
C GLY A 89 0.21 -5.87 22.17
N ASP A 90 0.12 -5.79 23.49
CA ASP A 90 1.25 -5.73 24.45
C ASP A 90 2.07 -7.04 24.50
N ARG A 91 2.05 -7.85 23.43
CA ARG A 91 2.52 -9.24 23.44
C ARG A 91 3.60 -9.45 22.39
N GLN A 92 4.75 -9.89 22.87
CA GLN A 92 5.89 -10.36 22.10
C GLN A 92 5.43 -11.33 21.00
N ILE A 93 5.85 -11.05 19.76
CA ILE A 93 5.41 -11.80 18.59
C ILE A 93 6.21 -13.12 18.54
N ASP A 94 5.76 -14.12 19.29
CA ASP A 94 6.37 -15.47 19.33
C ASP A 94 5.71 -16.44 18.32
N SER A 95 4.89 -15.95 17.38
CA SER A 95 4.40 -16.78 16.29
C SER A 95 5.38 -16.75 15.11
N PRO A 96 5.66 -17.90 14.47
CA PRO A 96 6.46 -17.91 13.26
C PRO A 96 5.80 -16.92 12.30
N VAL A 97 6.63 -16.04 11.74
CA VAL A 97 6.27 -15.23 10.57
C VAL A 97 5.42 -16.13 9.70
N HIS A 98 4.16 -15.76 9.43
CA HIS A 98 3.44 -16.37 8.34
C HIS A 98 4.19 -15.91 7.10
N THR A 99 5.26 -16.65 6.79
CA THR A 99 6.07 -16.44 5.60
C THR A 99 5.06 -16.62 4.51
N ALA A 100 4.73 -15.52 3.84
CA ALA A 100 3.88 -15.56 2.68
C ALA A 100 4.35 -16.74 1.83
N PRO A 101 3.43 -17.61 1.38
CA PRO A 101 3.82 -18.81 0.67
C PRO A 101 4.75 -18.40 -0.46
N ALA A 102 5.93 -19.04 -0.54
CA ALA A 102 6.93 -18.76 -1.56
C ALA A 102 6.38 -18.95 -3.00
N ASP A 103 5.24 -19.62 -3.08
CA ASP A 103 4.49 -19.98 -4.27
C ASP A 103 3.08 -19.34 -4.21
N GLY A 104 2.70 -18.65 -5.27
CA GLY A 104 1.41 -17.99 -5.37
C GLY A 104 1.43 -16.81 -6.34
N PRO A 105 0.26 -16.38 -6.83
CA PRO A 105 0.19 -15.38 -7.89
C PRO A 105 0.81 -14.05 -7.48
N VAL A 106 0.72 -13.61 -6.21
CA VAL A 106 1.42 -12.39 -5.77
C VAL A 106 2.94 -12.55 -5.75
N ALA A 107 3.47 -13.71 -5.33
CA ALA A 107 4.91 -13.98 -5.37
C ALA A 107 5.42 -14.04 -6.82
N ASP A 108 4.65 -14.66 -7.72
CA ASP A 108 4.95 -14.72 -9.15
C ASP A 108 4.91 -13.33 -9.81
N LEU A 109 3.91 -12.52 -9.48
CA LEU A 109 3.81 -11.13 -9.95
C LEU A 109 4.99 -10.30 -9.46
N MET A 110 5.40 -10.48 -8.20
CA MET A 110 6.53 -9.74 -7.65
C MET A 110 7.83 -10.10 -8.39
N ARG A 111 8.06 -11.39 -8.65
CA ARG A 111 9.18 -11.88 -9.49
C ARG A 111 9.13 -11.33 -10.91
N ALA A 112 7.95 -11.24 -11.52
CA ALA A 112 7.77 -10.72 -12.88
C ALA A 112 7.99 -9.20 -12.99
N THR A 113 7.80 -8.46 -11.91
CA THR A 113 7.97 -6.98 -11.89
C THR A 113 9.37 -6.51 -11.47
N ALA A 114 10.24 -7.42 -11.03
CA ALA A 114 11.62 -7.08 -10.70
C ALA A 114 12.41 -6.72 -11.99
N PRO A 115 13.11 -5.57 -12.03
CA PRO A 115 13.93 -5.22 -13.19
C PRO A 115 15.04 -6.27 -13.39
N SER A 116 15.20 -6.74 -14.64
CA SER A 116 16.29 -7.63 -15.05
C SER A 116 17.64 -6.93 -15.08
#